data_AF-A0A537HRX0-F1
#
_entry.id   AF-A0A537HRX0-F1
#
_cell.length_a   1.000
_cell.length_b   1.000
_cell.length_c   1.000
_cell.angle_alpha   90.00
_cell.angle_beta   90.00
_cell.angle_gamma   90.00
#
_symmetry.space_group_name_H-M   'P 1'
#
loop_
_entity.id
_entity.type
_entity.pdbx_description
1 polymer ?
#
loop_
_entity_poly.entity_id
_entity_poly.type
_entity_poly.pdbx_seq_one_letter_code
_entity_poly.pdbx_strand_id
1 'polypeptide(L)'
;MSRRRVLTAVALGSIPWLAAVGFESATFWAGVALRGDIYGLFSGIRLPVDIGSFLLGGVLVSRLVRSRLALFQAGLNVVVFWIFLYAACFTFISPNGLMHSNCYQVGPDGLEGYRLGLFMFSLEAFPILMTLAEKHVTIPVRIRPWTAVFSGIVVAVMTSWFPLTAWFSGVVFLPFFEFFQVLVLFGVPAIAVGMLAARISRSVKTAALSGLASILFLSASFWTLPCPMCDRSVILLSLPSWIFFSMVGGSLELGRSLPSFLFFRAIARNIPTFRTLGVALVIIVTLSPSLFHAYWDPSVIEIPNTGSQANSQPTYGLPAYRPYIAGYYDSLQYRICCLEVGVSFSHVDTSEIGQGNYLMAGMGVQSPNCCVDGWDLGWRADAYILGDGSIFVSADTWGTCDGNANCGGHFWQNPRYHSQTEISLPDPSTPIRLRMMWESGMVNWYYNYTGVHWQKYGSFKPDFREGRYFDIGVVLGGRGNAPYQQAFFFQFGVSSKVPVSGWTVRLLYPSFQYLGVWRLMEKARTIQGDHSYWKVNYRWGGYPYVGVLAKGNASDSSIGKNVVEFSYTDDLVMPERVLLWS
;
A
#
# COMPACT_ATOMS: atom_id res chain seq x y z
N MET A 1 -28.29 25.39 23.12
CA MET A 1 -27.89 26.06 21.86
C MET A 1 -29.12 26.02 20.94
N SER A 2 -29.56 27.15 20.36
CA SER A 2 -30.79 27.14 19.53
C SER A 2 -30.59 26.34 18.23
N ARG A 3 -31.65 25.78 17.64
CA ARG A 3 -31.63 25.00 16.38
C ARG A 3 -30.88 25.73 15.26
N ARG A 4 -31.03 27.06 15.19
CA ARG A 4 -30.32 27.94 14.27
C ARG A 4 -28.80 27.89 14.50
N ARG A 5 -28.33 27.99 15.75
CA ARG A 5 -26.89 27.97 16.07
C ARG A 5 -26.20 26.63 15.79
N VAL A 6 -26.89 25.50 15.91
CA VAL A 6 -26.31 24.18 15.59
C VAL A 6 -26.20 23.97 14.08
N LEU A 7 -27.26 24.30 13.32
CA LEU A 7 -27.22 24.27 11.85
C LEU A 7 -26.19 25.25 11.29
N THR A 8 -26.11 26.46 11.84
CA THR A 8 -25.08 27.43 11.48
C THR A 8 -23.68 26.93 11.85
N ALA A 9 -23.51 26.24 12.98
CA ALA A 9 -22.20 25.68 13.34
C ALA A 9 -21.76 24.54 12.42
N VAL A 10 -22.67 23.64 12.03
CA VAL A 10 -22.39 22.59 11.04
C VAL A 10 -22.12 23.19 9.66
N ALA A 11 -22.92 24.16 9.23
CA ALA A 11 -22.76 24.82 7.93
C ALA A 11 -21.45 25.65 7.85
N LEU A 12 -21.05 26.30 8.95
CA LEU A 12 -19.78 27.04 9.01
C LEU A 12 -18.58 26.10 9.13
N GLY A 13 -18.73 24.96 9.80
CA GLY A 13 -17.71 23.90 9.83
C GLY A 13 -17.52 23.21 8.47
N SER A 14 -18.50 23.24 7.57
CA SER A 14 -18.36 22.69 6.22
C SER A 14 -17.78 23.66 5.18
N ILE A 15 -17.49 24.92 5.53
CA ILE A 15 -16.86 25.90 4.60
C ILE A 15 -15.39 25.57 4.31
N PRO A 16 -14.52 25.32 5.32
CA PRO A 16 -13.15 24.89 5.06
C PRO A 16 -13.07 23.59 4.27
N TRP A 17 -14.05 22.70 4.46
CA TRP A 17 -14.21 21.47 3.71
C TRP A 17 -14.47 21.70 2.21
N LEU A 18 -15.40 22.59 1.85
CA LEU A 18 -15.68 22.93 0.45
C LEU A 18 -14.45 23.51 -0.26
N ALA A 19 -13.57 24.21 0.46
CA ALA A 19 -12.33 24.74 -0.09
C ALA A 19 -11.34 23.62 -0.45
N ALA A 20 -11.13 22.66 0.45
CA ALA A 20 -10.29 21.49 0.18
C ALA A 20 -10.84 20.64 -0.98
N VAL A 21 -12.14 20.33 -0.98
CA VAL A 21 -12.80 19.59 -2.07
C VAL A 21 -12.67 20.33 -3.41
N GLY A 22 -12.88 21.65 -3.42
CA GLY A 22 -12.78 22.47 -4.61
C GLY A 22 -11.35 22.54 -5.16
N PHE A 23 -10.36 22.66 -4.28
CA PHE A 23 -8.95 22.64 -4.64
C PHE A 23 -8.55 21.30 -5.30
N GLU A 24 -8.99 20.21 -4.70
CA GLU A 24 -8.71 18.85 -5.18
C GLU A 24 -9.36 18.57 -6.53
N SER A 25 -10.63 18.99 -6.69
CA SER A 25 -11.36 18.89 -7.95
C SER A 25 -10.69 19.70 -9.06
N ALA A 26 -10.18 20.89 -8.74
CA ALA A 26 -9.45 21.73 -9.69
C ALA A 26 -8.09 21.12 -10.09
N THR A 27 -7.40 20.50 -9.13
CA THR A 27 -6.12 19.81 -9.35
C THR A 27 -6.32 18.59 -10.26
N PHE A 28 -7.33 17.75 -9.97
CA PHE A 28 -7.69 16.62 -10.82
C PHE A 28 -8.05 17.05 -12.24
N TRP A 29 -8.89 18.09 -12.37
CA TRP A 29 -9.25 18.63 -13.68
C TRP A 29 -8.04 19.13 -14.48
N ALA A 30 -7.08 19.80 -13.85
CA ALA A 30 -5.86 20.25 -14.51
C ALA A 30 -5.03 19.06 -15.04
N GLY A 31 -5.00 17.94 -14.33
CA GLY A 31 -4.35 16.69 -14.75
C GLY A 31 -5.04 16.06 -15.97
N VAL A 32 -6.37 15.90 -15.91
CA VAL A 32 -7.17 15.34 -17.03
C VAL A 32 -7.09 16.23 -18.28
N ALA A 33 -7.02 17.56 -18.10
CA ALA A 33 -6.89 18.51 -19.20
C ALA A 33 -5.47 18.64 -19.77
N LEU A 34 -4.51 17.79 -19.35
CA LEU A 34 -3.12 17.78 -19.78
C LEU A 34 -2.39 19.13 -19.57
N ARG A 35 -2.77 19.89 -18.52
CA ARG A 35 -2.14 21.17 -18.17
C ARG A 35 -1.06 20.97 -17.12
N GLY A 36 0.07 20.38 -17.54
CA GLY A 36 1.14 19.92 -16.66
C GLY A 36 1.79 20.99 -15.78
N ASP A 37 1.80 22.25 -16.22
CA ASP A 37 2.32 23.41 -15.50
C ASP A 37 1.44 23.78 -14.29
N ILE A 38 0.14 23.93 -14.51
CA ILE A 38 -0.86 24.23 -13.46
C ILE A 38 -0.99 23.03 -12.51
N TYR A 39 -1.02 21.84 -13.10
CA TYR A 39 -1.16 20.60 -12.37
C TYR A 39 0.03 20.34 -11.44
N GLY A 40 1.27 20.55 -11.90
CA GLY A 40 2.47 20.40 -11.08
C GLY A 40 2.53 21.39 -9.93
N LEU A 41 2.11 22.64 -10.17
CA LEU A 41 2.02 23.67 -9.14
C LEU A 41 1.01 23.29 -8.04
N PHE A 42 -0.20 22.90 -8.42
CA PHE A 42 -1.26 22.56 -7.47
C PHE A 42 -0.95 21.27 -6.70
N SER A 43 -0.42 20.26 -7.37
CA SER A 43 0.02 19.01 -6.72
C SER A 43 1.06 19.25 -5.64
N GLY A 44 1.97 20.21 -5.86
CA GLY A 44 3.03 20.53 -4.89
C GLY A 44 2.57 21.32 -3.67
N ILE A 45 1.46 22.05 -3.72
CA ILE A 45 0.95 22.87 -2.58
C ILE A 45 -0.27 22.26 -1.87
N ARG A 46 -0.69 21.08 -2.31
CA ARG A 46 -1.89 20.38 -1.85
C ARG A 46 -1.93 20.15 -0.33
N LEU A 47 -0.89 19.50 0.20
CA LEU A 47 -0.76 19.25 1.64
C LEU A 47 -0.81 20.56 2.49
N PRO A 48 -0.08 21.62 2.13
CA PRO A 48 -0.25 22.94 2.77
C PRO A 48 -1.68 23.51 2.73
N VAL A 49 -2.38 23.40 1.59
CA VAL A 49 -3.75 23.91 1.42
C VAL A 49 -4.72 23.19 2.35
N ASP A 50 -4.56 21.88 2.50
CA ASP A 50 -5.43 21.09 3.35
C ASP A 50 -5.13 21.28 4.84
N ILE A 51 -3.84 21.40 5.21
CA ILE A 51 -3.43 21.83 6.57
C ILE A 51 -4.08 23.16 6.91
N GLY A 52 -4.00 24.14 6.00
CA GLY A 52 -4.60 25.46 6.18
C GLY A 52 -6.12 25.37 6.36
N SER A 53 -6.79 24.55 5.55
CA SER A 53 -8.24 24.31 5.63
C SER A 53 -8.63 23.68 6.96
N PHE A 54 -7.88 22.68 7.43
CA PHE A 54 -8.10 22.01 8.71
C PHE A 54 -7.94 22.94 9.92
N LEU A 55 -6.86 23.73 9.93
CA LEU A 55 -6.60 24.69 11.00
C LEU A 55 -7.71 25.76 11.07
N LEU A 56 -8.17 26.23 9.91
CA LEU A 56 -9.27 27.18 9.81
C LEU A 56 -10.57 26.61 10.39
N GLY A 57 -10.89 25.35 10.03
CA GLY A 57 -12.07 24.66 10.54
C GLY A 57 -12.03 24.42 12.04
N GLY A 58 -10.90 23.94 12.58
CA GLY A 58 -10.70 23.81 14.02
C GLY A 58 -10.89 25.11 14.79
N VAL A 59 -10.36 26.23 14.28
CA VAL A 59 -10.54 27.56 14.88
C VAL A 59 -12.01 27.99 14.82
N LEU A 60 -12.69 27.81 13.69
CA LEU A 60 -14.11 28.15 13.54
C LEU A 60 -14.98 27.34 14.50
N VAL A 61 -14.80 26.02 14.56
CA VAL A 61 -15.54 25.13 15.46
C VAL A 61 -15.30 25.50 16.93
N SER A 62 -14.06 25.79 17.32
CA SER A 62 -13.74 26.18 18.69
C SER A 62 -14.47 27.45 19.14
N ARG A 63 -14.57 28.45 18.25
CA ARG A 63 -15.29 29.70 18.50
C ARG A 63 -16.80 29.48 18.55
N LEU A 64 -17.33 28.59 17.70
CA LEU A 64 -18.78 28.33 17.61
C LEU A 64 -19.32 27.53 18.79
N VAL A 65 -18.57 26.54 19.29
CA VAL A 65 -18.99 25.69 20.40
C VAL A 65 -18.74 26.35 21.77
N ARG A 66 -17.95 27.44 21.82
CA ARG A 66 -17.54 28.16 23.05
C ARG A 66 -17.04 27.19 24.13
N SER A 67 -16.27 26.20 23.72
CA SER A 67 -15.73 25.16 24.59
C SER A 67 -14.22 25.22 24.57
N ARG A 68 -13.59 25.35 25.75
CA ARG A 68 -12.12 25.19 25.90
C ARG A 68 -11.68 23.79 25.44
N LEU A 69 -12.57 22.81 25.57
CA LEU A 69 -12.38 21.45 25.08
C LEU A 69 -12.26 21.38 23.56
N ALA A 70 -12.93 22.27 22.82
CA ALA A 70 -12.85 22.30 21.35
C ALA A 70 -11.51 22.86 20.85
N LEU A 71 -10.90 23.78 21.61
CA LEU A 71 -9.55 24.28 21.33
C LEU A 71 -8.48 23.22 21.64
N PHE A 72 -8.65 22.50 22.76
CA PHE A 72 -7.82 21.34 23.11
C PHE A 72 -7.97 20.21 22.09
N GLN A 73 -9.18 19.94 21.62
CA GLN A 73 -9.46 18.95 20.57
C GLN A 73 -8.88 19.37 19.22
N ALA A 74 -8.95 20.66 18.83
CA ALA A 74 -8.27 21.15 17.63
C ALA A 74 -6.75 20.94 17.74
N GLY A 75 -6.16 21.18 18.92
CA GLY A 75 -4.77 20.84 19.20
C GLY A 75 -4.48 19.34 19.11
N LEU A 76 -5.33 18.49 19.70
CA LEU A 76 -5.24 17.03 19.62
C LEU A 76 -5.38 16.52 18.19
N ASN A 77 -6.29 17.08 17.42
CA ASN A 77 -6.49 16.79 16.01
C ASN A 77 -5.27 17.21 15.18
N VAL A 78 -4.65 18.35 15.48
CA VAL A 78 -3.37 18.77 14.88
C VAL A 78 -2.24 17.83 15.28
N VAL A 79 -2.19 17.37 16.53
CA VAL A 79 -1.21 16.37 16.99
C VAL A 79 -1.43 15.02 16.32
N VAL A 80 -2.67 14.57 16.19
CA VAL A 80 -3.04 13.34 15.48
C VAL A 80 -2.66 13.46 14.00
N PHE A 81 -2.97 14.58 13.37
CA PHE A 81 -2.59 14.89 12.00
C PHE A 81 -1.06 14.99 11.84
N TRP A 82 -0.35 15.53 12.83
CA TRP A 82 1.11 15.59 12.87
C TRP A 82 1.73 14.20 13.05
N ILE A 83 1.21 13.38 13.96
CA ILE A 83 1.63 11.98 14.15
C ILE A 83 1.38 11.20 12.85
N PHE A 84 0.22 11.36 12.21
CA PHE A 84 -0.10 10.71 10.95
C PHE A 84 0.81 11.17 9.81
N LEU A 85 1.15 12.45 9.72
CA LEU A 85 1.96 12.95 8.61
C LEU A 85 3.46 12.78 8.81
N TYR A 86 3.97 12.89 10.04
CA TYR A 86 5.39 13.00 10.33
C TYR A 86 5.97 11.81 11.09
N ALA A 87 5.18 11.11 11.91
CA ALA A 87 5.66 10.00 12.74
C ALA A 87 5.31 8.63 12.15
N ALA A 88 4.10 8.47 11.63
CA ALA A 88 3.68 7.24 10.94
C ALA A 88 4.20 7.19 9.49
N CYS A 89 4.56 8.35 8.93
CA CYS A 89 4.71 8.53 7.49
C CYS A 89 5.89 9.43 7.17
N PHE A 90 6.73 9.00 6.22
CA PHE A 90 7.90 9.76 5.83
C PHE A 90 7.47 11.04 5.10
N THR A 91 7.94 12.19 5.56
CA THR A 91 7.73 13.51 4.92
C THR A 91 9.05 14.04 4.38
N PHE A 92 9.01 14.66 3.20
CA PHE A 92 10.19 15.29 2.61
C PHE A 92 9.83 16.63 1.97
N ILE A 93 10.81 17.53 1.97
CA ILE A 93 10.68 18.82 1.32
C ILE A 93 11.34 18.72 -0.06
N SER A 94 10.55 18.96 -1.10
CA SER A 94 11.03 18.94 -2.49
C SER A 94 12.05 20.04 -2.74
N PRO A 95 12.77 19.99 -3.88
CA PRO A 95 13.75 21.01 -4.20
C PRO A 95 13.27 22.45 -4.20
N ASN A 96 11.96 22.62 -4.38
CA ASN A 96 11.29 23.90 -4.54
C ASN A 96 10.73 24.42 -3.20
N GLY A 97 11.06 23.76 -2.06
CA GLY A 97 10.57 24.13 -0.74
C GLY A 97 9.16 23.64 -0.42
N LEU A 98 8.59 22.77 -1.26
CA LEU A 98 7.23 22.25 -1.08
C LEU A 98 7.24 20.98 -0.25
N MET A 99 6.24 20.81 0.60
CA MET A 99 6.19 19.71 1.56
C MET A 99 5.36 18.53 1.04
N HIS A 100 5.94 17.33 1.09
CA HIS A 100 5.31 16.06 0.67
C HIS A 100 5.26 15.08 1.85
N SER A 101 4.24 14.20 1.89
CA SER A 101 4.10 13.12 2.88
C SER A 101 3.68 11.81 2.21
N ASN A 102 4.31 10.70 2.62
CA ASN A 102 4.06 9.38 2.06
C ASN A 102 2.72 8.74 2.46
N CYS A 103 1.99 9.34 3.41
CA CYS A 103 0.65 8.88 3.80
C CYS A 103 -0.47 9.91 3.60
N TYR A 104 -0.18 10.97 2.84
CA TYR A 104 -1.21 11.94 2.51
C TYR A 104 -2.00 11.49 1.28
N GLN A 105 -2.93 10.57 1.51
CA GLN A 105 -3.46 9.58 0.56
C GLN A 105 -4.95 9.79 0.23
N VAL A 106 -5.30 9.90 -1.05
CA VAL A 106 -6.68 9.89 -1.53
C VAL A 106 -6.76 9.55 -3.01
N GLY A 107 -7.03 8.27 -3.34
CA GLY A 107 -7.59 7.64 -4.58
C GLY A 107 -7.12 8.07 -5.99
N PRO A 108 -7.25 7.27 -7.07
CA PRO A 108 -6.94 7.70 -8.45
C PRO A 108 -8.20 7.74 -9.33
N ASP A 109 -9.37 7.90 -8.71
CA ASP A 109 -10.69 7.77 -9.30
C ASP A 109 -11.50 9.09 -9.33
N GLY A 110 -10.86 10.23 -9.06
CA GLY A 110 -11.48 11.55 -9.06
C GLY A 110 -12.29 11.88 -7.79
N LEU A 111 -12.40 10.96 -6.82
CA LEU A 111 -13.24 11.13 -5.62
C LEU A 111 -12.45 11.59 -4.39
N GLU A 112 -11.32 12.24 -4.63
CA GLU A 112 -10.23 12.22 -3.66
C GLU A 112 -10.34 13.41 -2.72
N GLY A 113 -10.65 14.57 -3.29
CA GLY A 113 -11.17 15.69 -2.51
C GLY A 113 -12.41 15.33 -1.71
N TYR A 114 -13.32 14.52 -2.26
CA TYR A 114 -14.49 14.05 -1.52
C TYR A 114 -14.09 13.21 -0.31
N ARG A 115 -13.19 12.24 -0.51
CA ARG A 115 -12.69 11.31 0.51
C ARG A 115 -11.90 11.99 1.62
N LEU A 116 -10.92 12.79 1.25
CA LEU A 116 -10.09 13.56 2.18
C LEU A 116 -10.95 14.55 2.94
N GLY A 117 -11.79 15.28 2.20
CA GLY A 117 -12.72 16.21 2.77
C GLY A 117 -13.65 15.52 3.77
N LEU A 118 -14.21 14.36 3.42
CA LEU A 118 -15.08 13.59 4.30
C LEU A 118 -14.36 13.21 5.61
N PHE A 119 -13.10 12.78 5.54
CA PHE A 119 -12.30 12.47 6.73
C PHE A 119 -12.06 13.72 7.59
N MET A 120 -11.60 14.82 6.99
CA MET A 120 -11.36 16.09 7.68
C MET A 120 -12.65 16.65 8.30
N PHE A 121 -13.74 16.64 7.55
CA PHE A 121 -15.07 17.03 8.02
C PHE A 121 -15.49 16.19 9.22
N SER A 122 -15.25 14.89 9.20
CA SER A 122 -15.62 13.98 10.29
C SER A 122 -14.83 14.31 11.57
N LEU A 123 -13.53 14.60 11.46
CA LEU A 123 -12.68 15.04 12.57
C LEU A 123 -13.16 16.35 13.21
N GLU A 124 -13.68 17.28 12.41
CA GLU A 124 -14.22 18.57 12.88
C GLU A 124 -15.64 18.48 13.42
N ALA A 125 -16.49 17.66 12.80
CA ALA A 125 -17.89 17.48 13.18
C ALA A 125 -18.03 16.69 14.50
N PHE A 126 -17.15 15.71 14.73
CA PHE A 126 -17.19 14.85 15.90
C PHE A 126 -17.29 15.58 17.26
N PRO A 127 -16.44 16.57 17.60
CA PRO A 127 -16.55 17.28 18.88
C PRO A 127 -17.87 18.06 19.04
N ILE A 128 -18.44 18.57 17.95
CA ILE A 128 -19.74 19.25 17.96
C ILE A 128 -20.84 18.23 18.33
N LEU A 129 -20.80 17.06 17.71
CA LEU A 129 -21.76 15.98 17.92
C LEU A 129 -21.64 15.36 19.31
N MET A 130 -20.42 15.21 19.83
CA MET A 130 -20.18 14.80 21.22
C MET A 130 -20.73 15.81 22.23
N THR A 131 -20.49 17.11 21.99
CA THR A 131 -21.05 18.17 22.86
C THR A 131 -22.58 18.16 22.86
N LEU A 132 -23.20 17.88 21.71
CA LEU A 132 -24.66 17.72 21.59
C LEU A 132 -25.17 16.52 22.38
N ALA A 133 -24.41 15.42 22.38
CA ALA A 133 -24.72 14.21 23.13
C ALA A 133 -24.60 14.40 24.65
N GLU A 134 -23.62 15.19 25.12
CA GLU A 134 -23.36 15.43 26.55
C GLU A 134 -24.28 16.47 27.18
N LYS A 135 -24.50 17.62 26.51
CA LYS A 135 -25.15 18.78 27.15
C LYS A 135 -26.66 18.64 27.39
N HIS A 136 -27.24 17.44 27.25
CA HIS A 136 -28.70 17.22 27.26
C HIS A 136 -29.47 18.32 26.50
N VAL A 137 -28.86 18.85 25.43
CA VAL A 137 -29.47 19.89 24.62
C VAL A 137 -30.75 19.27 24.08
N THR A 138 -31.88 19.94 24.27
CA THR A 138 -33.19 19.47 23.81
C THR A 138 -33.24 19.50 22.28
N ILE A 139 -32.61 18.50 21.65
CA ILE A 139 -32.74 18.24 20.22
C ILE A 139 -34.21 17.88 19.98
N PRO A 140 -34.89 18.57 19.05
CA PRO A 140 -36.27 18.27 18.70
C PRO A 140 -36.46 16.79 18.38
N VAL A 141 -37.50 16.17 18.93
CA VAL A 141 -37.77 14.73 18.80
C VAL A 141 -37.76 14.28 17.33
N ARG A 142 -38.27 15.13 16.42
CA ARG A 142 -38.34 14.83 14.97
C ARG A 142 -36.98 14.73 14.27
N ILE A 143 -35.95 15.45 14.76
CA ILE A 143 -34.63 15.53 14.10
C ILE A 143 -33.61 14.62 14.78
N ARG A 144 -33.84 14.31 16.05
CA ARG A 144 -32.96 13.49 16.89
C ARG A 144 -32.53 12.16 16.25
N PRO A 145 -33.40 11.37 15.58
CA PRO A 145 -32.95 10.13 14.92
C PRO A 145 -31.98 10.39 13.77
N TRP A 146 -32.22 11.44 12.97
CA TRP A 146 -31.35 11.82 11.86
C TRP A 146 -29.99 12.32 12.35
N THR A 147 -29.96 13.11 13.43
CA THR A 147 -28.71 13.54 14.06
C THR A 147 -27.91 12.36 14.59
N ALA A 148 -28.58 11.35 15.17
CA ALA A 148 -27.93 10.14 15.64
C ALA A 148 -27.32 9.30 14.51
N VAL A 149 -28.05 9.09 13.41
CA VAL A 149 -27.55 8.38 12.22
C VAL A 149 -26.35 9.09 11.61
N PHE A 150 -26.46 10.41 11.43
CA PHE A 150 -25.35 11.22 10.94
C PHE A 150 -24.10 11.15 11.84
N SER A 151 -24.30 11.16 13.15
CA SER A 151 -23.21 11.02 14.12
C SER A 151 -22.56 9.63 14.05
N GLY A 152 -23.34 8.60 13.77
CA GLY A 152 -22.82 7.26 13.48
C GLY A 152 -21.88 7.27 12.27
N ILE A 153 -22.30 7.87 11.15
CA ILE A 153 -21.46 7.96 9.94
C ILE A 153 -20.14 8.68 10.23
N VAL A 154 -20.17 9.81 10.94
CA VAL A 154 -18.97 10.57 11.31
C VAL A 154 -17.99 9.73 12.14
N VAL A 155 -18.48 8.98 13.13
CA VAL A 155 -17.63 8.10 13.95
C VAL A 155 -17.07 6.95 13.12
N ALA A 156 -17.88 6.34 12.25
CA ALA A 156 -17.45 5.25 11.40
C ALA A 156 -16.33 5.69 10.44
N VAL A 157 -16.46 6.85 9.81
CA VAL A 157 -15.40 7.44 8.98
C VAL A 157 -14.14 7.62 9.82
N MET A 158 -14.21 8.31 10.96
CA MET A 158 -13.01 8.56 11.78
C MET A 158 -12.27 7.29 12.22
N THR A 159 -13.00 6.21 12.50
CA THR A 159 -12.43 5.00 13.10
C THR A 159 -12.05 3.94 12.08
N SER A 160 -12.70 3.91 10.91
CA SER A 160 -12.48 2.90 9.87
C SER A 160 -11.81 3.42 8.61
N TRP A 161 -11.61 4.74 8.47
CA TRP A 161 -11.00 5.34 7.27
C TRP A 161 -9.63 4.75 6.93
N PHE A 162 -8.66 4.94 7.83
CA PHE A 162 -7.27 4.56 7.59
C PHE A 162 -7.09 3.05 7.35
N PRO A 163 -7.74 2.17 8.14
CA PRO A 163 -7.62 0.75 7.90
C PRO A 163 -8.27 0.29 6.59
N LEU A 164 -9.39 0.90 6.18
CA LEU A 164 -10.01 0.62 4.89
C LEU A 164 -9.16 1.17 3.73
N THR A 165 -8.60 2.38 3.82
CA THR A 165 -7.68 2.90 2.79
C THR A 165 -6.46 2.02 2.65
N ALA A 166 -5.90 1.53 3.76
CA ALA A 166 -4.76 0.61 3.76
C ALA A 166 -5.13 -0.70 3.05
N TRP A 167 -6.26 -1.32 3.41
CA TRP A 167 -6.77 -2.52 2.73
C TRP A 167 -6.92 -2.30 1.21
N PHE A 168 -7.61 -1.23 0.80
CA PHE A 168 -7.90 -0.97 -0.61
C PHE A 168 -6.70 -0.49 -1.44
N SER A 169 -5.61 -0.04 -0.81
CA SER A 169 -4.41 0.42 -1.52
C SER A 169 -3.61 -0.71 -2.20
N GLY A 170 -3.99 -1.98 -1.99
CA GLY A 170 -3.24 -3.13 -2.50
C GLY A 170 -1.88 -3.33 -1.81
N VAL A 171 -1.53 -2.44 -0.87
CA VAL A 171 -0.46 -2.69 0.09
C VAL A 171 -1.03 -3.68 1.10
N VAL A 172 -0.80 -4.98 0.87
CA VAL A 172 -1.26 -6.06 1.75
C VAL A 172 -0.48 -5.99 3.07
N PHE A 173 -0.81 -5.04 3.94
CA PHE A 173 -0.18 -4.82 5.25
C PHE A 173 -0.44 -5.93 6.28
N LEU A 174 -1.03 -7.06 5.90
CA LEU A 174 -1.63 -7.94 6.88
C LEU A 174 -1.56 -9.41 6.45
N PRO A 175 -0.73 -10.26 7.11
CA PRO A 175 -1.00 -11.69 7.16
C PRO A 175 -2.38 -11.99 7.77
N PHE A 176 -2.91 -13.19 7.50
CA PHE A 176 -4.19 -13.72 7.97
C PHE A 176 -4.30 -13.79 9.51
N PHE A 177 -4.54 -12.67 10.18
CA PHE A 177 -5.15 -12.63 11.51
C PHE A 177 -6.61 -12.20 11.37
N GLU A 178 -7.40 -13.04 10.71
CA GLU A 178 -8.81 -12.78 10.36
C GLU A 178 -9.63 -12.33 11.58
N PHE A 179 -9.38 -12.91 12.75
CA PHE A 179 -10.16 -12.61 13.94
C PHE A 179 -9.85 -11.24 14.54
N PHE A 180 -8.57 -10.86 14.63
CA PHE A 180 -8.16 -9.57 15.19
C PHE A 180 -8.57 -8.43 14.26
N GLN A 181 -8.42 -8.62 12.94
CA GLN A 181 -8.81 -7.66 11.92
C GLN A 181 -10.33 -7.48 11.88
N VAL A 182 -11.13 -8.55 11.93
CA VAL A 182 -12.60 -8.42 11.98
C VAL A 182 -13.06 -7.69 13.25
N LEU A 183 -12.46 -7.99 14.41
CA LEU A 183 -12.80 -7.33 15.68
C LEU A 183 -12.41 -5.85 15.69
N VAL A 184 -11.22 -5.51 15.19
CA VAL A 184 -10.65 -4.17 15.22
C VAL A 184 -11.19 -3.27 14.11
N LEU A 185 -11.35 -3.79 12.89
CA LEU A 185 -11.78 -3.03 11.71
C LEU A 185 -13.30 -2.85 11.66
N PHE A 186 -14.05 -3.85 12.14
CA PHE A 186 -15.51 -3.88 12.02
C PHE A 186 -16.25 -3.90 13.36
N GLY A 187 -15.75 -4.65 14.36
CA GLY A 187 -16.41 -4.76 15.66
C GLY A 187 -16.40 -3.47 16.48
N VAL A 188 -15.21 -2.94 16.77
CA VAL A 188 -15.04 -1.77 17.66
C VAL A 188 -15.64 -0.48 17.07
N PRO A 189 -15.40 -0.15 15.78
CA PRO A 189 -16.07 0.98 15.13
C PRO A 189 -17.59 0.88 15.18
N ALA A 190 -18.15 -0.30 14.88
CA ALA A 190 -19.60 -0.50 14.92
C ALA A 190 -20.19 -0.32 16.33
N ILE A 191 -19.51 -0.79 17.38
CA ILE A 191 -19.92 -0.55 18.77
C ILE A 191 -19.92 0.95 19.09
N ALA A 192 -18.87 1.69 18.71
CA ALA A 192 -18.76 3.13 18.95
C ALA A 192 -19.88 3.92 18.24
N VAL A 193 -20.16 3.57 16.98
CA VAL A 193 -21.30 4.08 16.20
C VAL A 193 -22.61 3.89 16.98
N GLY A 194 -22.83 2.68 17.48
CA GLY A 194 -24.02 2.32 18.24
C GLY A 194 -24.17 3.10 19.53
N MET A 195 -23.09 3.25 20.30
CA MET A 195 -23.08 4.00 21.56
C MET A 195 -23.44 5.47 21.34
N LEU A 196 -22.78 6.15 20.41
CA LEU A 196 -23.06 7.57 20.17
C LEU A 196 -24.48 7.79 19.64
N ALA A 197 -24.91 6.97 18.69
CA ALA A 197 -26.26 7.05 18.13
C ALA A 197 -27.33 6.82 19.21
N ALA A 198 -27.14 5.85 20.10
CA ALA A 198 -28.05 5.59 21.21
C ALA A 198 -28.05 6.70 22.26
N ARG A 199 -26.89 7.29 22.58
CA ARG A 199 -26.79 8.44 23.50
C ARG A 199 -27.63 9.63 23.01
N ILE A 200 -27.57 9.93 21.70
CA ILE A 200 -28.31 11.03 21.09
C ILE A 200 -29.80 10.69 20.95
N SER A 201 -30.12 9.51 20.42
CA SER A 201 -31.49 9.12 20.05
C SER A 201 -32.34 8.57 21.19
N ARG A 202 -31.69 8.01 22.22
CA ARG A 202 -32.29 7.18 23.27
C ARG A 202 -32.96 5.90 22.73
N SER A 203 -32.50 5.38 21.59
CA SER A 203 -33.12 4.27 20.87
C SER A 203 -32.08 3.27 20.32
N VAL A 204 -32.24 2.00 20.69
CA VAL A 204 -31.45 0.88 20.12
C VAL A 204 -31.78 0.66 18.64
N LYS A 205 -33.03 0.89 18.22
CA LYS A 205 -33.42 0.80 16.79
C LYS A 205 -32.64 1.83 15.95
N THR A 206 -32.45 3.03 16.49
CA THR A 206 -31.68 4.07 15.81
C THR A 206 -30.18 3.76 15.81
N ALA A 207 -29.65 3.08 16.83
CA ALA A 207 -28.29 2.55 16.80
C ALA A 207 -28.11 1.52 15.66
N ALA A 208 -29.03 0.57 15.50
CA ALA A 208 -29.01 -0.39 14.39
C ALA A 208 -29.01 0.31 13.01
N LEU A 209 -29.92 1.27 12.82
CA LEU A 209 -30.02 2.07 11.60
C LEU A 209 -28.75 2.88 11.35
N SER A 210 -28.11 3.40 12.41
CA SER A 210 -26.83 4.11 12.30
C SER A 210 -25.73 3.16 11.85
N GLY A 211 -25.70 1.92 12.36
CA GLY A 211 -24.77 0.88 11.90
C GLY A 211 -24.94 0.60 10.41
N LEU A 212 -26.17 0.30 9.97
CA LEU A 212 -26.49 0.06 8.57
C LEU A 212 -26.08 1.24 7.66
N ALA A 213 -26.47 2.45 8.03
CA ALA A 213 -26.14 3.64 7.24
C ALA A 213 -24.63 3.87 7.16
N SER A 214 -23.91 3.63 8.26
CA SER A 214 -22.45 3.83 8.32
C SER A 214 -21.70 2.87 7.41
N ILE A 215 -22.03 1.57 7.47
CA ILE A 215 -21.35 0.57 6.62
C ILE A 215 -21.68 0.76 5.15
N LEU A 216 -22.94 1.09 4.80
CA LEU A 216 -23.30 1.41 3.41
C LEU A 216 -22.55 2.64 2.89
N PHE A 217 -22.41 3.66 3.73
CA PHE A 217 -21.69 4.88 3.38
C PHE A 217 -20.18 4.64 3.19
N LEU A 218 -19.56 3.85 4.07
CA LEU A 218 -18.18 3.39 3.90
C LEU A 218 -18.04 2.56 2.62
N SER A 219 -18.89 1.53 2.41
CA SER A 219 -18.88 0.72 1.18
C SER A 219 -18.94 1.59 -0.07
N ALA A 220 -19.85 2.56 -0.13
CA ALA A 220 -19.98 3.47 -1.27
C ALA A 220 -18.74 4.35 -1.47
N SER A 221 -18.15 4.87 -0.39
CA SER A 221 -16.96 5.74 -0.44
C SER A 221 -15.71 5.02 -0.97
N PHE A 222 -15.60 3.72 -0.69
CA PHE A 222 -14.44 2.91 -1.05
C PHE A 222 -14.66 2.04 -2.31
N TRP A 223 -15.89 1.93 -2.81
CA TRP A 223 -16.26 1.03 -3.91
C TRP A 223 -15.42 1.21 -5.18
N THR A 224 -15.08 2.45 -5.51
CA THR A 224 -14.41 2.83 -6.76
C THR A 224 -12.88 2.79 -6.67
N LEU A 225 -12.30 2.52 -5.49
CA LEU A 225 -10.85 2.39 -5.37
C LEU A 225 -10.35 1.17 -6.16
N PRO A 226 -9.32 1.32 -7.01
CA PRO A 226 -8.77 0.21 -7.76
C PRO A 226 -7.98 -0.70 -6.83
N CYS A 227 -8.61 -1.81 -6.44
CA CYS A 227 -7.94 -2.93 -5.81
C CYS A 227 -8.30 -4.22 -6.57
N PRO A 228 -7.48 -4.62 -7.55
CA PRO A 228 -7.74 -5.83 -8.36
C PRO A 228 -7.77 -7.11 -7.53
N MET A 229 -7.08 -7.11 -6.38
CA MET A 229 -6.93 -8.24 -5.48
C MET A 229 -7.88 -8.21 -4.27
N CYS A 230 -8.65 -7.13 -4.08
CA CYS A 230 -9.57 -7.03 -2.95
C CYS A 230 -10.93 -7.63 -3.34
N ASP A 231 -11.39 -8.61 -2.58
CA ASP A 231 -12.79 -9.01 -2.65
C ASP A 231 -13.67 -7.95 -1.97
N ARG A 232 -14.21 -7.03 -2.78
CA ARG A 232 -15.11 -5.96 -2.32
C ARG A 232 -16.39 -6.50 -1.68
N SER A 233 -16.77 -7.75 -1.97
CA SER A 233 -17.95 -8.38 -1.39
C SER A 233 -17.81 -8.62 0.11
N VAL A 234 -16.59 -8.70 0.64
CA VAL A 234 -16.32 -8.88 2.08
C VAL A 234 -16.92 -7.75 2.93
N ILE A 235 -16.91 -6.51 2.43
CA ILE A 235 -17.54 -5.39 3.16
C ILE A 235 -19.07 -5.55 3.20
N LEU A 236 -19.67 -6.04 2.11
CA LEU A 236 -21.10 -6.33 2.08
C LEU A 236 -21.46 -7.54 2.96
N LEU A 237 -20.58 -8.55 3.03
CA LEU A 237 -20.73 -9.69 3.94
C LEU A 237 -20.56 -9.29 5.41
N SER A 238 -19.84 -8.21 5.71
CA SER A 238 -19.70 -7.66 7.07
C SER A 238 -20.94 -6.89 7.57
N LEU A 239 -21.89 -6.60 6.68
CA LEU A 239 -23.05 -5.75 6.94
C LEU A 239 -23.97 -6.28 8.08
N PRO A 240 -24.29 -7.59 8.17
CA PRO A 240 -25.03 -8.13 9.31
C PRO A 240 -24.27 -7.97 10.64
N SER A 241 -22.97 -8.24 10.63
CA SER A 241 -22.10 -8.12 11.80
C SER A 241 -22.01 -6.68 12.28
N TRP A 242 -21.89 -5.71 11.36
CA TRP A 242 -21.84 -4.29 11.68
C TRP A 242 -23.14 -3.79 12.34
N ILE A 243 -24.29 -4.21 11.82
CA ILE A 243 -25.61 -3.89 12.41
C ILE A 243 -25.69 -4.47 13.82
N PHE A 244 -25.30 -5.73 13.98
CA PHE A 244 -25.31 -6.41 15.28
C PHE A 244 -24.43 -5.70 16.31
N PHE A 245 -23.18 -5.39 15.98
CA PHE A 245 -22.26 -4.71 16.89
C PHE A 245 -22.71 -3.28 17.23
N SER A 246 -23.33 -2.56 16.29
CA SER A 246 -23.96 -1.27 16.58
C SER A 246 -25.16 -1.39 17.52
N MET A 247 -25.97 -2.45 17.38
CA MET A 247 -27.04 -2.75 18.33
C MET A 247 -26.50 -3.07 19.73
N VAL A 248 -25.39 -3.81 19.82
CA VAL A 248 -24.68 -4.09 21.08
C VAL A 248 -24.24 -2.77 21.72
N GLY A 249 -23.53 -1.92 20.99
CA GLY A 249 -23.10 -0.60 21.48
C GLY A 249 -24.26 0.27 21.98
N GLY A 250 -25.37 0.30 21.22
CA GLY A 250 -26.55 1.06 21.62
C GLY A 250 -27.27 0.51 22.86
N SER A 251 -27.26 -0.81 23.04
CA SER A 251 -27.82 -1.48 24.22
C SER A 251 -26.97 -1.20 25.47
N LEU A 252 -25.64 -1.26 25.32
CA LEU A 252 -24.66 -0.93 26.35
C LEU A 252 -24.81 0.52 26.84
N GLU A 253 -24.94 1.48 25.93
CA GLU A 253 -25.08 2.89 26.31
C GLU A 253 -26.39 3.19 27.05
N LEU A 254 -27.48 2.48 26.71
CA LEU A 254 -28.80 2.69 27.34
C LEU A 254 -29.04 1.82 28.58
N GLY A 255 -28.07 0.98 28.96
CA GLY A 255 -28.23 0.02 30.07
C GLY A 255 -29.37 -0.97 29.85
N ARG A 256 -29.73 -1.26 28.59
CA ARG A 256 -30.79 -2.22 28.25
C ARG A 256 -30.17 -3.60 28.06
N SER A 257 -30.83 -4.63 28.58
CA SER A 257 -30.49 -5.99 28.19
C SER A 257 -30.65 -6.12 26.67
N LEU A 258 -29.65 -6.71 26.01
CA LEU A 258 -29.78 -7.12 24.61
C LEU A 258 -31.09 -7.90 24.42
N PRO A 259 -31.73 -7.82 23.24
CA PRO A 259 -32.82 -8.73 22.89
C PRO A 259 -32.37 -10.16 23.23
N SER A 260 -33.29 -10.99 23.74
CA SER A 260 -33.03 -12.31 24.32
C SER A 260 -32.58 -13.38 23.30
N PHE A 261 -31.58 -13.05 22.50
CA PHE A 261 -30.90 -13.91 21.56
C PHE A 261 -29.41 -13.90 21.96
N LEU A 262 -28.95 -15.01 22.52
CA LEU A 262 -27.57 -15.41 22.86
C LEU A 262 -27.00 -15.03 24.25
N PHE A 263 -26.88 -16.09 25.07
CA PHE A 263 -25.84 -16.53 26.03
C PHE A 263 -25.20 -15.58 27.07
N PHE A 264 -25.19 -14.25 26.92
CA PHE A 264 -24.36 -13.37 27.76
C PHE A 264 -25.07 -12.74 28.98
N ARG A 265 -26.19 -13.31 29.43
CA ARG A 265 -26.97 -12.80 30.57
C ARG A 265 -26.21 -12.83 31.91
N ALA A 266 -25.19 -13.70 32.02
CA ALA A 266 -24.41 -13.89 33.24
C ALA A 266 -23.33 -12.82 33.46
N ILE A 267 -22.80 -12.20 32.40
CA ILE A 267 -21.67 -11.25 32.49
C ILE A 267 -22.16 -9.81 32.76
N ALA A 268 -23.41 -9.49 32.43
CA ALA A 268 -23.93 -8.13 32.38
C ALA A 268 -24.31 -7.50 33.74
N ARG A 269 -24.24 -8.22 34.87
CA ARG A 269 -24.88 -7.78 36.12
C ARG A 269 -24.03 -6.92 37.07
N ASN A 270 -22.71 -6.86 36.93
CA ASN A 270 -21.86 -6.36 38.04
C ASN A 270 -20.68 -5.43 37.69
N ILE A 271 -20.69 -4.68 36.58
CA ILE A 271 -19.55 -3.79 36.27
C ILE A 271 -20.00 -2.35 35.94
N PRO A 272 -19.73 -1.36 36.82
CA PRO A 272 -19.99 0.06 36.59
C PRO A 272 -19.14 0.70 35.48
N THR A 273 -18.24 -0.04 34.84
CA THR A 273 -17.17 0.47 33.97
C THR A 273 -17.25 0.00 32.52
N PHE A 274 -18.39 -0.49 32.01
CA PHE A 274 -18.53 -0.83 30.59
C PHE A 274 -18.29 0.37 29.65
N ARG A 275 -18.69 1.58 30.07
CA ARG A 275 -18.52 2.82 29.31
C ARG A 275 -17.04 3.22 29.21
N THR A 276 -16.31 3.06 30.30
CA THR A 276 -14.87 3.32 30.39
C THR A 276 -14.06 2.25 29.64
N LEU A 277 -14.48 0.99 29.72
CA LEU A 277 -13.89 -0.11 28.94
C LEU A 277 -14.07 0.13 27.44
N GLY A 278 -15.25 0.55 26.99
CA GLY A 278 -15.53 0.87 25.59
C GLY A 278 -14.71 2.05 25.07
N VAL A 279 -14.55 3.11 25.86
CA VAL A 279 -13.69 4.26 25.50
C VAL A 279 -12.21 3.87 25.49
N ALA A 280 -11.74 3.09 26.48
CA ALA A 280 -10.37 2.58 26.51
C ALA A 280 -10.08 1.66 25.33
N LEU A 281 -11.02 0.78 24.96
CA LEU A 281 -10.90 -0.10 23.80
C LEU A 281 -10.81 0.70 22.51
N VAL A 282 -11.65 1.73 22.33
CA VAL A 282 -11.60 2.62 21.15
C VAL A 282 -10.25 3.36 21.09
N ILE A 283 -9.75 3.91 22.20
CA ILE A 283 -8.45 4.62 22.25
C ILE A 283 -7.28 3.66 21.97
N ILE A 284 -7.25 2.50 22.63
CA ILE A 284 -6.23 1.47 22.41
C ILE A 284 -6.23 1.04 20.93
N VAL A 285 -7.41 0.91 20.32
CA VAL A 285 -7.57 0.53 18.91
C VAL A 285 -7.28 1.67 17.91
N THR A 286 -7.51 2.93 18.27
CA THR A 286 -7.10 4.06 17.40
C THR A 286 -5.60 4.30 17.44
N LEU A 287 -4.94 3.93 18.54
CA LEU A 287 -3.49 4.01 18.72
C LEU A 287 -2.75 2.71 18.37
N SER A 288 -3.47 1.59 18.26
CA SER A 288 -2.90 0.28 17.91
C SER A 288 -2.21 0.25 16.55
N PRO A 289 -2.59 1.05 15.53
CA PRO A 289 -1.84 1.10 14.28
C PRO A 289 -0.38 1.48 14.42
N SER A 290 -0.10 2.43 15.30
CA SER A 290 1.26 2.86 15.58
C SER A 290 2.03 1.84 16.43
N LEU A 291 1.33 1.05 17.25
CA LEU A 291 1.94 0.07 18.17
C LEU A 291 2.23 -1.28 17.50
N PHE A 292 1.44 -1.69 16.50
CA PHE A 292 1.58 -2.98 15.82
C PHE A 292 2.13 -2.86 14.40
N HIS A 293 2.63 -1.69 13.97
CA HIS A 293 3.24 -1.49 12.65
C HIS A 293 4.27 -2.58 12.29
N ALA A 294 5.06 -3.06 13.26
CA ALA A 294 6.05 -4.13 13.04
C ALA A 294 5.43 -5.52 12.78
N TYR A 295 4.20 -5.77 13.23
CA TYR A 295 3.44 -7.00 12.99
C TYR A 295 2.53 -6.92 11.76
N TRP A 296 2.42 -5.73 11.18
CA TRP A 296 1.68 -5.43 9.95
C TRP A 296 2.61 -5.35 8.75
N ASP A 297 3.76 -6.01 8.86
CA ASP A 297 4.74 -6.01 7.81
C ASP A 297 4.17 -6.76 6.58
N PRO A 298 3.98 -6.08 5.44
CA PRO A 298 3.43 -6.63 4.19
C PRO A 298 4.34 -7.67 3.48
N SER A 299 5.30 -8.26 4.20
CA SER A 299 6.20 -9.33 3.73
C SER A 299 5.53 -10.70 3.58
N VAL A 300 4.24 -10.84 3.92
CA VAL A 300 3.56 -12.16 3.96
C VAL A 300 2.51 -12.31 2.87
N ILE A 301 2.81 -13.12 1.85
CA ILE A 301 1.78 -13.78 1.04
C ILE A 301 1.93 -15.29 1.19
N GLU A 302 0.83 -15.97 1.48
CA GLU A 302 0.73 -17.42 1.49
C GLU A 302 0.54 -17.96 0.07
N ILE A 303 1.31 -18.99 -0.25
CA ILE A 303 1.13 -19.81 -1.46
C ILE A 303 -0.08 -20.71 -1.17
N PRO A 304 -1.22 -20.59 -1.87
CA PRO A 304 -2.30 -21.55 -1.73
C PRO A 304 -1.80 -22.89 -2.23
N ASN A 305 -1.94 -23.92 -1.38
CA ASN A 305 -1.53 -25.26 -1.71
C ASN A 305 -2.32 -25.79 -2.92
N THR A 306 -1.59 -26.50 -3.78
CA THR A 306 -2.04 -27.21 -4.97
C THR A 306 -3.14 -28.22 -4.64
N GLY A 307 -4.35 -27.94 -5.13
CA GLY A 307 -5.51 -28.82 -4.96
C GLY A 307 -6.71 -28.39 -5.80
N SER A 308 -6.73 -28.84 -7.05
CA SER A 308 -7.87 -29.04 -7.96
C SER A 308 -8.96 -27.93 -8.09
N GLN A 309 -9.11 -27.47 -9.34
CA GLN A 309 -10.27 -26.80 -9.95
C GLN A 309 -10.33 -25.26 -9.92
N ALA A 310 -10.15 -24.67 -11.12
CA ALA A 310 -10.58 -23.33 -11.57
C ALA A 310 -9.92 -22.06 -10.97
N ASN A 311 -8.77 -22.21 -10.29
CA ASN A 311 -8.29 -21.23 -9.31
C ASN A 311 -7.25 -20.21 -9.80
N SER A 312 -7.47 -18.97 -9.37
CA SER A 312 -6.53 -17.83 -9.25
C SER A 312 -5.06 -18.25 -9.12
N GLN A 313 -4.21 -17.81 -10.07
CA GLN A 313 -2.77 -18.03 -9.96
C GLN A 313 -2.16 -17.08 -8.91
N PRO A 314 -1.42 -17.60 -7.92
CA PRO A 314 -0.85 -16.81 -6.85
C PRO A 314 0.16 -15.80 -7.39
N THR A 315 0.10 -14.56 -6.90
CA THR A 315 1.14 -13.56 -7.18
C THR A 315 2.19 -13.65 -6.08
N TYR A 316 3.47 -13.74 -6.47
CA TYR A 316 4.57 -13.60 -5.53
C TYR A 316 4.56 -12.13 -5.04
N GLY A 317 4.50 -11.89 -3.73
CA GLY A 317 4.12 -10.60 -3.11
C GLY A 317 4.92 -9.34 -3.45
N LEU A 318 4.67 -8.21 -2.79
CA LEU A 318 5.31 -6.95 -3.14
C LEU A 318 6.86 -7.05 -3.03
N PRO A 319 7.63 -6.70 -4.08
CA PRO A 319 9.09 -6.79 -4.06
C PRO A 319 9.74 -5.99 -2.92
N ALA A 320 9.09 -4.91 -2.50
CA ALA A 320 9.53 -4.01 -1.42
C ALA A 320 9.56 -4.65 -0.02
N TYR A 321 9.18 -5.91 0.14
CA TYR A 321 9.14 -6.61 1.44
C TYR A 321 9.75 -8.00 1.38
N ARG A 322 10.79 -8.17 0.54
CA ARG A 322 11.55 -9.40 0.43
C ARG A 322 13.05 -9.14 0.67
N PRO A 323 13.81 -10.13 1.16
CA PRO A 323 15.26 -10.04 1.16
C PRO A 323 15.72 -10.05 -0.29
N TYR A 324 16.62 -9.13 -0.62
CA TYR A 324 17.07 -8.97 -2.00
C TYR A 324 18.52 -8.56 -2.05
N ILE A 325 19.24 -9.16 -2.99
CA ILE A 325 20.59 -8.80 -3.35
C ILE A 325 20.73 -8.92 -4.86
N ALA A 326 21.38 -7.94 -5.47
CA ALA A 326 21.47 -7.86 -6.92
C ALA A 326 22.76 -7.21 -7.38
N GLY A 327 23.07 -7.43 -8.67
CA GLY A 327 23.86 -6.51 -9.46
C GLY A 327 22.95 -5.50 -10.15
N TYR A 328 23.47 -4.31 -10.45
CA TYR A 328 22.81 -3.33 -11.31
C TYR A 328 23.75 -2.83 -12.39
N TYR A 329 23.16 -2.30 -13.47
CA TYR A 329 23.91 -1.68 -14.55
C TYR A 329 24.45 -0.30 -14.14
N ASP A 330 25.77 -0.22 -13.88
CA ASP A 330 26.44 1.00 -13.42
C ASP A 330 26.96 1.83 -14.60
N SER A 331 26.03 2.45 -15.33
CA SER A 331 26.33 3.25 -16.53
C SER A 331 25.29 4.35 -16.75
N LEU A 332 25.52 5.14 -17.81
CA LEU A 332 24.57 6.16 -18.28
C LEU A 332 23.24 5.54 -18.70
N GLN A 333 22.20 6.38 -18.69
CA GLN A 333 20.86 5.94 -19.04
C GLN A 333 20.73 5.63 -20.53
N TYR A 334 20.17 4.47 -20.86
CA TYR A 334 19.77 4.11 -22.23
C TYR A 334 18.30 3.70 -22.29
N ARG A 335 17.71 3.87 -23.47
CA ARG A 335 16.43 3.30 -23.85
C ARG A 335 16.67 2.06 -24.68
N ILE A 336 16.07 0.95 -24.29
CA ILE A 336 16.24 -0.35 -24.93
C ILE A 336 14.88 -0.99 -25.20
N CYS A 337 14.81 -1.89 -26.19
CA CYS A 337 13.59 -2.67 -26.40
C CYS A 337 13.57 -3.94 -25.56
N CYS A 338 14.75 -4.44 -25.21
CA CYS A 338 14.93 -5.86 -24.99
C CYS A 338 16.09 -6.12 -24.03
N LEU A 339 15.90 -7.05 -23.10
CA LEU A 339 16.89 -7.51 -22.13
C LEU A 339 16.89 -9.03 -22.03
N GLU A 340 18.05 -9.59 -21.68
CA GLU A 340 18.26 -11.03 -21.46
C GLU A 340 19.21 -11.27 -20.29
N VAL A 341 18.94 -12.31 -19.50
CA VAL A 341 19.82 -12.82 -18.45
C VAL A 341 19.75 -14.35 -18.42
N GLY A 342 20.86 -15.02 -18.16
CA GLY A 342 20.88 -16.43 -17.81
C GLY A 342 20.79 -16.62 -16.30
N VAL A 343 20.00 -17.59 -15.84
CA VAL A 343 19.87 -17.99 -14.45
C VAL A 343 20.30 -19.45 -14.32
N SER A 344 21.16 -19.76 -13.36
CA SER A 344 21.55 -21.13 -13.03
C SER A 344 21.52 -21.31 -11.52
N PHE A 345 20.74 -22.29 -11.05
CA PHE A 345 20.73 -22.72 -9.66
C PHE A 345 21.87 -23.72 -9.46
N SER A 346 23.10 -23.22 -9.45
CA SER A 346 24.33 -24.04 -9.47
C SER A 346 24.43 -25.00 -8.28
N HIS A 347 23.86 -24.61 -7.13
CA HIS A 347 23.64 -25.49 -5.98
C HIS A 347 22.42 -24.99 -5.21
N VAL A 348 21.49 -25.87 -4.86
CA VAL A 348 20.33 -25.53 -4.00
C VAL A 348 19.98 -26.76 -3.17
N ASP A 349 20.03 -26.63 -1.85
CA ASP A 349 19.38 -27.58 -0.96
C ASP A 349 17.89 -27.24 -0.86
N THR A 350 17.05 -28.01 -1.56
CA THR A 350 15.61 -27.75 -1.60
C THR A 350 14.94 -28.02 -0.24
N SER A 351 15.57 -28.81 0.64
CA SER A 351 15.03 -29.07 1.98
C SER A 351 15.08 -27.84 2.89
N GLU A 352 16.06 -26.94 2.66
CA GLU A 352 16.25 -25.70 3.40
C GLU A 352 15.26 -24.59 3.01
N ILE A 353 14.66 -24.66 1.81
CA ILE A 353 13.68 -23.66 1.37
C ILE A 353 12.45 -23.68 2.28
N GLY A 354 11.97 -24.87 2.65
CA GLY A 354 10.77 -25.05 3.47
C GLY A 354 9.45 -24.85 2.70
N GLN A 355 8.33 -25.25 3.30
CA GLN A 355 7.01 -25.10 2.69
C GLN A 355 6.58 -23.63 2.62
N GLY A 356 6.05 -23.21 1.46
CA GLY A 356 5.52 -21.85 1.29
C GLY A 356 6.58 -20.76 1.06
N ASN A 357 7.83 -21.15 0.83
CA ASN A 357 8.96 -20.29 0.50
C ASN A 357 9.56 -20.70 -0.86
N TYR A 358 10.49 -19.91 -1.37
CA TYR A 358 11.11 -20.12 -2.68
C TYR A 358 12.48 -19.45 -2.72
N LEU A 359 13.33 -19.90 -3.65
CA LEU A 359 14.49 -19.16 -4.09
C LEU A 359 14.23 -18.64 -5.50
N MET A 360 14.31 -17.33 -5.67
CA MET A 360 14.04 -16.61 -6.92
C MET A 360 15.32 -15.96 -7.43
N ALA A 361 15.54 -16.03 -8.73
CA ALA A 361 16.62 -15.32 -9.39
C ALA A 361 16.22 -14.87 -10.79
N GLY A 362 16.66 -13.68 -11.19
CA GLY A 362 16.29 -13.13 -12.48
C GLY A 362 16.63 -11.67 -12.64
N MET A 363 15.79 -10.95 -13.36
CA MET A 363 16.01 -9.55 -13.71
C MET A 363 14.75 -8.69 -13.52
N GLY A 364 14.99 -7.43 -13.17
CA GLY A 364 13.99 -6.38 -13.10
C GLY A 364 14.43 -5.14 -13.84
N VAL A 365 13.49 -4.50 -14.52
CA VAL A 365 13.72 -3.25 -15.26
C VAL A 365 12.56 -2.26 -15.08
N GLN A 366 12.86 -0.98 -15.24
CA GLN A 366 11.85 0.09 -15.27
C GLN A 366 11.54 0.47 -16.73
N SER A 367 10.30 0.89 -17.00
CA SER A 367 9.94 1.62 -18.22
C SER A 367 9.52 3.04 -17.84
N PRO A 368 9.72 4.06 -18.69
CA PRO A 368 9.67 5.48 -18.33
C PRO A 368 8.39 5.89 -17.60
N ASN A 369 8.48 6.97 -16.80
CA ASN A 369 7.33 7.74 -16.35
C ASN A 369 6.43 7.99 -17.57
N CYS A 370 5.19 7.53 -17.52
CA CYS A 370 4.30 7.72 -18.66
C CYS A 370 3.95 9.21 -18.84
N CYS A 371 3.10 9.54 -19.81
CA CYS A 371 2.58 10.92 -19.97
C CYS A 371 1.70 11.37 -18.79
N VAL A 372 1.44 10.49 -17.82
CA VAL A 372 0.72 10.75 -16.58
C VAL A 372 1.75 10.80 -15.47
N ASP A 373 1.97 12.00 -14.92
CA ASP A 373 2.92 12.23 -13.82
C ASP A 373 2.68 11.23 -12.67
N GLY A 374 3.76 10.64 -12.14
CA GLY A 374 3.75 9.68 -11.03
C GLY A 374 3.45 8.23 -11.36
N TRP A 375 2.95 7.92 -12.55
CA TRP A 375 2.76 6.53 -12.97
C TRP A 375 4.07 5.95 -13.50
N ASP A 376 4.60 4.99 -12.74
CA ASP A 376 5.85 4.29 -12.99
C ASP A 376 5.62 2.79 -13.12
N LEU A 377 6.49 2.12 -13.86
CA LEU A 377 6.24 0.76 -14.29
C LEU A 377 7.47 -0.10 -14.10
N GLY A 378 7.30 -1.14 -13.31
CA GLY A 378 8.31 -2.18 -13.08
C GLY A 378 7.97 -3.44 -13.87
N TRP A 379 8.99 -4.09 -14.40
CA TRP A 379 8.86 -5.33 -15.16
C TRP A 379 9.91 -6.33 -14.69
N ARG A 380 9.52 -7.59 -14.52
CA ARG A 380 10.44 -8.66 -14.12
C ARG A 380 10.29 -9.92 -14.97
N ALA A 381 11.40 -10.62 -15.10
CA ALA A 381 11.48 -11.97 -15.62
C ALA A 381 12.36 -12.77 -14.65
N ASP A 382 11.76 -13.75 -13.98
CA ASP A 382 12.40 -14.48 -12.90
C ASP A 382 12.23 -15.99 -13.06
N ALA A 383 13.20 -16.75 -12.54
CA ALA A 383 13.08 -18.18 -12.32
C ALA A 383 12.97 -18.44 -10.81
N TYR A 384 12.13 -19.40 -10.44
CA TYR A 384 11.87 -19.83 -9.07
C TYR A 384 12.20 -21.30 -8.94
N ILE A 385 12.80 -21.69 -7.81
CA ILE A 385 12.87 -23.07 -7.35
C ILE A 385 12.16 -23.19 -6.00
N LEU A 386 11.29 -24.19 -5.87
CA LEU A 386 10.52 -24.46 -4.65
C LEU A 386 11.16 -25.58 -3.83
N GLY A 387 10.68 -25.77 -2.60
CA GLY A 387 11.21 -26.80 -1.69
C GLY A 387 10.98 -28.25 -2.15
N ASP A 388 10.04 -28.48 -3.07
CA ASP A 388 9.85 -29.78 -3.73
C ASP A 388 10.75 -29.97 -4.97
N GLY A 389 11.58 -28.98 -5.30
CA GLY A 389 12.49 -28.98 -6.45
C GLY A 389 11.84 -28.58 -7.78
N SER A 390 10.55 -28.24 -7.79
CA SER A 390 9.88 -27.72 -8.98
C SER A 390 10.45 -26.35 -9.38
N ILE A 391 10.56 -26.11 -10.68
CA ILE A 391 11.15 -24.89 -11.24
C ILE A 391 10.13 -24.20 -12.13
N PHE A 392 9.94 -22.90 -11.90
CA PHE A 392 9.02 -22.05 -12.67
C PHE A 392 9.76 -20.88 -13.27
N VAL A 393 9.34 -20.46 -14.46
CA VAL A 393 9.63 -19.12 -14.98
C VAL A 393 8.40 -18.24 -14.78
N SER A 394 8.62 -16.99 -14.38
CA SER A 394 7.57 -16.03 -14.10
C SER A 394 7.80 -14.69 -14.80
N ALA A 395 6.69 -14.07 -15.15
CA ALA A 395 6.59 -12.81 -15.87
C ALA A 395 5.68 -11.90 -15.06
N ASP A 396 6.24 -10.83 -14.54
CA ASP A 396 5.52 -9.89 -13.70
C ASP A 396 5.64 -8.47 -14.26
N THR A 397 4.55 -7.71 -14.22
CA THR A 397 4.65 -6.25 -14.27
C THR A 397 3.82 -5.61 -13.19
N TRP A 398 4.39 -4.55 -12.64
CA TRP A 398 3.84 -3.77 -11.55
C TRP A 398 3.59 -2.36 -12.06
N GLY A 399 2.36 -1.90 -11.87
CA GLY A 399 2.06 -0.49 -11.91
C GLY A 399 2.42 0.10 -10.55
N THR A 400 3.06 1.25 -10.58
CA THR A 400 3.37 2.01 -9.39
C THR A 400 2.98 3.45 -9.59
N CYS A 401 2.73 4.11 -8.48
CA CYS A 401 2.17 5.44 -8.51
C CYS A 401 2.71 6.28 -7.38
N ASP A 402 3.58 7.23 -7.70
CA ASP A 402 4.14 8.17 -6.75
C ASP A 402 3.03 8.86 -5.94
N GLY A 403 3.30 9.37 -4.74
CA GLY A 403 2.33 10.10 -3.91
C GLY A 403 1.93 11.48 -4.46
N ASN A 404 1.61 11.61 -5.75
CA ASN A 404 1.19 12.83 -6.44
C ASN A 404 -0.30 12.77 -6.85
N ALA A 405 -0.84 13.84 -7.44
CA ALA A 405 -2.28 13.94 -7.61
C ALA A 405 -2.91 13.01 -8.67
N ASN A 406 -2.14 12.44 -9.59
CA ASN A 406 -2.62 11.49 -10.62
C ASN A 406 -2.75 10.09 -10.03
N CYS A 407 -1.99 9.88 -8.97
CA CYS A 407 -2.04 8.75 -8.06
C CYS A 407 -2.85 9.09 -6.81
N GLY A 408 -3.72 10.11 -6.88
CA GLY A 408 -4.22 10.92 -5.76
C GLY A 408 -3.53 10.74 -4.41
N GLY A 409 -2.29 11.17 -4.31
CA GLY A 409 -1.55 11.23 -3.05
C GLY A 409 -1.24 9.87 -2.39
N HIS A 410 -1.59 8.74 -3.00
CA HIS A 410 -1.28 7.42 -2.44
C HIS A 410 -0.22 6.71 -3.27
N PHE A 411 0.84 6.33 -2.57
CA PHE A 411 1.79 5.35 -3.06
C PHE A 411 1.07 4.02 -3.17
N TRP A 412 0.84 3.58 -4.39
CA TRP A 412 0.39 2.23 -4.64
C TRP A 412 1.36 1.51 -5.55
N GLN A 413 1.38 0.20 -5.39
CA GLN A 413 2.03 -0.73 -6.27
C GLN A 413 1.03 -1.85 -6.51
N ASN A 414 0.64 -2.09 -7.76
CA ASN A 414 -0.31 -3.12 -8.12
C ASN A 414 0.27 -4.08 -9.15
N PRO A 415 0.04 -5.39 -9.01
CA PRO A 415 0.37 -6.32 -10.09
C PRO A 415 -0.60 -6.06 -11.24
N ARG A 416 -0.06 -5.78 -12.43
CA ARG A 416 -0.84 -5.54 -13.65
C ARG A 416 -0.97 -6.79 -14.50
N TYR A 417 0.06 -7.63 -14.44
CA TYR A 417 0.13 -8.89 -15.15
C TYR A 417 1.02 -9.84 -14.39
N HIS A 418 0.59 -11.08 -14.33
CA HIS A 418 1.36 -12.21 -13.83
C HIS A 418 1.12 -13.39 -14.77
N SER A 419 2.20 -14.07 -15.12
CA SER A 419 2.13 -15.36 -15.79
C SER A 419 3.31 -16.21 -15.33
N GLN A 420 3.06 -17.50 -15.17
CA GLN A 420 4.10 -18.45 -14.82
C GLN A 420 3.94 -19.75 -15.59
N THR A 421 5.04 -20.46 -15.78
CA THR A 421 5.06 -21.76 -16.44
C THR A 421 6.10 -22.63 -15.77
N GLU A 422 5.70 -23.84 -15.40
CA GLU A 422 6.61 -24.86 -14.90
C GLU A 422 7.51 -25.35 -16.02
N ILE A 423 8.80 -25.53 -15.73
CA ILE A 423 9.79 -26.05 -16.67
C ILE A 423 10.49 -27.28 -16.10
N SER A 424 10.76 -28.26 -16.95
CA SER A 424 11.48 -29.46 -16.57
C SER A 424 12.93 -29.35 -17.04
N LEU A 425 13.84 -29.11 -16.10
CA LEU A 425 15.28 -29.10 -16.38
C LEU A 425 15.88 -30.49 -16.15
N PRO A 426 16.90 -30.90 -16.92
CA PRO A 426 17.67 -32.11 -16.64
C PRO A 426 18.39 -32.05 -15.28
N ASP A 427 18.80 -30.84 -14.87
CA ASP A 427 19.48 -30.55 -13.61
C ASP A 427 19.28 -29.06 -13.25
N PRO A 428 19.07 -28.67 -11.97
CA PRO A 428 18.89 -27.27 -11.57
C PRO A 428 20.03 -26.33 -11.96
N SER A 429 21.26 -26.85 -12.13
CA SER A 429 22.39 -26.03 -12.58
C SER A 429 22.32 -25.69 -14.07
N THR A 430 21.43 -26.33 -14.85
CA THR A 430 21.23 -26.04 -16.27
C THR A 430 20.83 -24.58 -16.46
N PRO A 431 21.58 -23.77 -17.22
CA PRO A 431 21.25 -22.38 -17.44
C PRO A 431 19.90 -22.17 -18.14
N ILE A 432 19.00 -21.43 -17.49
CA ILE A 432 17.75 -20.91 -18.06
C ILE A 432 18.03 -19.51 -18.58
N ARG A 433 17.86 -19.22 -19.87
CA ARG A 433 17.90 -17.84 -20.35
C ARG A 433 16.50 -17.25 -20.33
N LEU A 434 16.37 -16.11 -19.69
CA LEU A 434 15.15 -15.33 -19.62
C LEU A 434 15.32 -14.12 -20.52
N ARG A 435 14.30 -13.82 -21.33
CA ARG A 435 14.28 -12.66 -22.20
C ARG A 435 12.96 -11.93 -22.06
N MET A 436 13.04 -10.62 -22.01
CA MET A 436 11.89 -9.73 -22.02
C MET A 436 12.07 -8.67 -23.10
N MET A 437 11.05 -8.47 -23.93
CA MET A 437 11.17 -7.59 -25.09
C MET A 437 9.86 -6.93 -25.52
N TRP A 438 9.99 -5.70 -25.99
CA TRP A 438 8.94 -4.96 -26.67
C TRP A 438 8.84 -5.40 -28.13
N GLU A 439 7.70 -5.98 -28.52
CA GLU A 439 7.43 -6.44 -29.88
C GLU A 439 6.02 -6.05 -30.30
N SER A 440 5.88 -5.32 -31.41
CA SER A 440 4.59 -4.93 -31.98
C SER A 440 3.63 -4.25 -30.99
N GLY A 441 4.18 -3.49 -30.03
CA GLY A 441 3.39 -2.80 -29.00
C GLY A 441 2.96 -3.66 -27.82
N MET A 442 3.51 -4.88 -27.69
CA MET A 442 3.34 -5.75 -26.53
C MET A 442 4.69 -5.96 -25.84
N VAL A 443 4.67 -6.27 -24.55
CA VAL A 443 5.82 -6.83 -23.84
C VAL A 443 5.66 -8.35 -23.82
N ASN A 444 6.66 -9.05 -24.32
CA ASN A 444 6.70 -10.50 -24.37
C ASN A 444 7.83 -11.04 -23.49
N TRP A 445 7.55 -12.16 -22.83
CA TRP A 445 8.49 -12.90 -22.02
C TRP A 445 8.77 -14.25 -22.65
N TYR A 446 10.05 -14.58 -22.73
CA TYR A 446 10.54 -15.81 -23.31
C TYR A 446 11.54 -16.49 -22.38
N TYR A 447 11.56 -17.82 -22.44
CA TYR A 447 12.61 -18.62 -21.82
C TYR A 447 13.25 -19.56 -22.84
N ASN A 448 14.50 -19.95 -22.59
CA ASN A 448 15.12 -21.10 -23.23
C ASN A 448 16.08 -21.81 -22.25
N TYR A 449 16.45 -23.03 -22.58
CA TYR A 449 17.53 -23.76 -21.91
C TYR A 449 18.08 -24.80 -22.91
N THR A 450 19.15 -25.50 -22.53
CA THR A 450 19.83 -26.47 -23.41
C THR A 450 18.84 -27.47 -24.02
N GLY A 451 18.80 -27.56 -25.35
CA GLY A 451 17.90 -28.45 -26.09
C GLY A 451 16.50 -27.91 -26.33
N VAL A 452 16.16 -26.72 -25.84
CA VAL A 452 14.85 -26.09 -25.99
C VAL A 452 14.97 -24.73 -26.68
N HIS A 453 14.27 -24.57 -27.81
CA HIS A 453 14.16 -23.28 -28.51
C HIS A 453 13.39 -22.27 -27.66
N TRP A 454 13.59 -20.97 -27.93
CA TRP A 454 12.86 -19.89 -27.25
C TRP A 454 11.36 -20.13 -27.23
N GLN A 455 10.79 -20.26 -26.04
CA GLN A 455 9.36 -20.42 -25.81
C GLN A 455 8.81 -19.13 -25.20
N LYS A 456 7.70 -18.64 -25.74
CA LYS A 456 6.97 -17.52 -25.14
C LYS A 456 6.09 -18.05 -24.01
N TYR A 457 6.20 -17.46 -22.83
CA TYR A 457 5.39 -17.85 -21.68
C TYR A 457 4.54 -16.70 -21.12
N GLY A 458 4.84 -15.45 -21.49
CA GLY A 458 4.07 -14.28 -21.10
C GLY A 458 3.91 -13.29 -22.25
N SER A 459 2.78 -12.58 -22.27
CA SER A 459 2.51 -11.50 -23.22
C SER A 459 1.51 -10.52 -22.60
N PHE A 460 1.89 -9.25 -22.52
CA PHE A 460 1.06 -8.20 -21.96
C PHE A 460 0.96 -7.04 -22.94
N LYS A 461 -0.24 -6.49 -23.10
CA LYS A 461 -0.49 -5.30 -23.92
C LYS A 461 -0.59 -4.07 -23.02
N PRO A 462 0.42 -3.19 -23.00
CA PRO A 462 0.43 -2.03 -22.12
C PRO A 462 -0.54 -0.95 -22.62
N ASP A 463 -0.89 0.01 -21.76
CA ASP A 463 -1.76 1.13 -22.13
C ASP A 463 -1.08 1.96 -23.23
N PHE A 464 -1.86 2.53 -24.15
CA PHE A 464 -1.32 3.30 -25.27
C PHE A 464 -0.55 4.56 -24.83
N ARG A 465 -0.76 5.01 -23.59
CA ARG A 465 -0.06 6.15 -22.97
C ARG A 465 1.35 5.79 -22.47
N GLU A 466 1.72 4.52 -22.47
CA GLU A 466 3.01 4.03 -21.98
C GLU A 466 4.08 4.03 -23.07
N GLY A 467 5.33 4.33 -22.68
CA GLY A 467 6.47 4.26 -23.58
C GLY A 467 6.78 2.81 -23.96
N ARG A 468 7.03 2.54 -25.25
CA ARG A 468 7.32 1.20 -25.79
C ARG A 468 8.82 0.85 -25.70
N TYR A 469 9.41 1.10 -24.55
CA TYR A 469 10.83 0.83 -24.29
C TYR A 469 11.05 0.67 -22.79
N PHE A 470 12.16 0.04 -22.43
CA PHE A 470 12.68 0.01 -21.07
C PHE A 470 13.78 1.04 -20.92
N ASP A 471 13.92 1.61 -19.72
CA ASP A 471 15.07 2.40 -19.34
C ASP A 471 16.05 1.51 -18.56
N ILE A 472 17.34 1.73 -18.78
CA ILE A 472 18.44 1.09 -18.02
C ILE A 472 19.43 2.14 -17.56
N GLY A 473 20.32 1.78 -16.64
CA GLY A 473 21.38 2.65 -16.13
C GLY A 473 21.01 3.28 -14.79
N VAL A 474 21.80 4.27 -14.37
CA VAL A 474 21.65 4.95 -13.08
C VAL A 474 21.18 6.37 -13.30
N VAL A 475 20.09 6.75 -12.63
CA VAL A 475 19.58 8.12 -12.64
C VAL A 475 19.51 8.69 -11.23
N LEU A 476 19.56 10.02 -11.13
CA LEU A 476 19.29 10.72 -9.87
C LEU A 476 17.78 10.78 -9.63
N GLY A 477 17.32 10.08 -8.59
CA GLY A 477 15.94 10.00 -8.14
C GLY A 477 15.61 10.86 -6.90
N GLY A 478 16.55 11.51 -6.23
CA GLY A 478 16.24 12.26 -5.00
C GLY A 478 17.35 13.18 -4.46
N ARG A 479 17.17 13.70 -3.24
CA ARG A 479 18.17 14.48 -2.45
C ARG A 479 18.78 13.63 -1.31
N GLY A 480 20.08 13.74 -1.04
CA GLY A 480 20.79 12.91 -0.04
C GLY A 480 22.25 12.62 -0.37
N ASN A 481 22.77 11.44 0.00
CA ASN A 481 24.02 10.85 -0.53
C ASN A 481 23.68 9.53 -1.24
N ALA A 482 24.48 9.14 -2.23
CA ALA A 482 24.31 7.87 -2.91
C ALA A 482 24.55 6.70 -1.92
N PRO A 483 23.76 5.61 -1.90
CA PRO A 483 22.77 5.17 -2.90
C PRO A 483 21.36 5.73 -2.77
N TYR A 484 21.00 6.39 -1.67
CA TYR A 484 19.62 6.84 -1.40
C TYR A 484 19.03 7.83 -2.42
N GLN A 485 19.88 8.44 -3.25
CA GLN A 485 19.46 9.37 -4.31
C GLN A 485 19.36 8.75 -5.69
N GLN A 486 19.69 7.48 -5.86
CA GLN A 486 19.83 6.88 -7.18
C GLN A 486 18.71 5.86 -7.42
N ALA A 487 18.16 5.88 -8.63
CA ALA A 487 17.36 4.78 -9.14
C ALA A 487 18.20 3.97 -10.13
N PHE A 488 18.14 2.65 -9.99
CA PHE A 488 18.90 1.66 -10.72
C PHE A 488 17.92 0.92 -11.63
N PHE A 489 17.82 1.38 -12.88
CA PHE A 489 16.73 0.97 -13.76
C PHE A 489 16.87 -0.44 -14.32
N PHE A 490 18.05 -1.05 -14.27
CA PHE A 490 18.24 -2.47 -14.62
C PHE A 490 19.00 -3.18 -13.51
N GLN A 491 18.32 -4.12 -12.86
CA GLN A 491 18.85 -4.93 -11.76
C GLN A 491 18.68 -6.43 -12.08
N PHE A 492 19.59 -7.25 -11.59
CA PHE A 492 19.56 -8.70 -11.76
C PHE A 492 20.08 -9.33 -10.48
N GLY A 493 19.28 -10.18 -9.84
CA GLY A 493 19.56 -10.59 -8.48
C GLY A 493 18.74 -11.77 -8.00
N VAL A 494 18.89 -12.03 -6.70
CA VAL A 494 18.30 -13.15 -5.98
C VAL A 494 17.40 -12.64 -4.86
N SER A 495 16.29 -13.34 -4.65
CA SER A 495 15.32 -13.06 -3.59
C SER A 495 14.70 -14.36 -3.06
N SER A 496 14.05 -14.28 -1.93
CA SER A 496 13.20 -15.34 -1.37
C SER A 496 12.02 -14.70 -0.62
N LYS A 497 11.13 -15.49 -0.03
CA LYS A 497 10.12 -14.94 0.88
C LYS A 497 10.76 -14.55 2.21
N VAL A 498 11.51 -15.48 2.78
CA VAL A 498 12.36 -15.29 3.96
C VAL A 498 13.76 -15.82 3.63
N PRO A 499 14.84 -15.31 4.27
CA PRO A 499 16.19 -15.78 3.97
C PRO A 499 16.30 -17.30 4.04
N VAL A 500 16.97 -17.91 3.05
CA VAL A 500 17.18 -19.35 2.93
C VAL A 500 18.68 -19.63 2.90
N SER A 501 19.11 -20.73 3.54
CA SER A 501 20.48 -21.26 3.56
C SER A 501 20.77 -22.23 2.41
N GLY A 502 22.04 -22.61 2.22
CA GLY A 502 22.38 -23.79 1.41
C GLY A 502 22.21 -23.64 -0.11
N TRP A 503 22.49 -22.47 -0.68
CA TRP A 503 22.37 -22.26 -2.12
C TRP A 503 23.51 -21.42 -2.73
N THR A 504 23.68 -21.60 -4.04
CA THR A 504 24.51 -20.80 -4.93
C THR A 504 23.80 -20.64 -6.27
N VAL A 505 23.63 -19.38 -6.69
CA VAL A 505 22.96 -19.00 -7.91
C VAL A 505 23.92 -18.18 -8.77
N ARG A 506 23.96 -18.48 -10.06
CA ARG A 506 24.72 -17.70 -11.05
C ARG A 506 23.77 -16.95 -11.97
N LEU A 507 24.04 -15.65 -12.13
CA LEU A 507 23.44 -14.85 -13.19
C LEU A 507 24.47 -14.63 -14.29
N LEU A 508 24.10 -15.04 -15.51
CA LEU A 508 25.00 -15.21 -16.63
C LEU A 508 24.67 -14.19 -17.72
N TYR A 509 25.69 -13.45 -18.17
CA TYR A 509 25.63 -12.62 -19.38
C TYR A 509 24.42 -11.67 -19.44
N PRO A 510 24.16 -10.85 -18.40
CA PRO A 510 23.10 -9.86 -18.47
C PRO A 510 23.37 -8.92 -19.66
N SER A 511 22.38 -8.76 -20.51
CA SER A 511 22.53 -8.12 -21.82
C SER A 511 21.28 -7.37 -22.23
N PHE A 512 21.45 -6.44 -23.16
CA PHE A 512 20.37 -5.61 -23.68
C PHE A 512 20.57 -5.30 -25.16
N GLN A 513 19.48 -4.99 -25.86
CA GLN A 513 19.54 -4.56 -27.25
C GLN A 513 19.48 -3.03 -27.34
N TYR A 514 20.54 -2.42 -27.88
CA TYR A 514 20.63 -0.98 -28.13
C TYR A 514 20.95 -0.73 -29.61
N LEU A 515 20.11 0.07 -30.28
CA LEU A 515 20.21 0.37 -31.72
C LEU A 515 20.26 -0.90 -32.59
N GLY A 516 19.42 -1.90 -32.27
CA GLY A 516 19.31 -3.15 -33.02
C GLY A 516 20.40 -4.18 -32.73
N VAL A 517 21.41 -3.86 -31.90
CA VAL A 517 22.52 -4.76 -31.59
C VAL A 517 22.46 -5.21 -30.13
N TRP A 518 22.59 -6.51 -29.90
CA TRP A 518 22.74 -7.08 -28.56
C TRP A 518 24.11 -6.75 -27.98
N ARG A 519 24.13 -6.25 -26.74
CA ARG A 519 25.32 -5.87 -26.01
C ARG A 519 25.31 -6.52 -24.63
N LEU A 520 26.46 -7.03 -24.22
CA LEU A 520 26.68 -7.45 -22.83
C LEU A 520 26.80 -6.20 -21.95
N MET A 521 26.32 -6.32 -20.73
CA MET A 521 26.42 -5.25 -19.74
C MET A 521 27.88 -4.91 -19.43
N GLU A 522 28.32 -3.69 -19.72
CA GLU A 522 29.74 -3.35 -19.63
C GLU A 522 30.23 -3.20 -18.18
N LYS A 523 29.40 -2.67 -17.29
CA LYS A 523 29.75 -2.38 -15.89
C LYS A 523 28.64 -2.80 -14.95
N ALA A 524 28.99 -3.47 -13.86
CA ALA A 524 28.03 -3.81 -12.82
C ALA A 524 28.61 -3.69 -11.41
N ARG A 525 27.73 -3.33 -10.49
CA ARG A 525 28.01 -3.26 -9.05
C ARG A 525 26.90 -3.87 -8.25
N THR A 526 27.19 -4.23 -7.01
CA THR A 526 26.20 -4.79 -6.08
C THR A 526 25.27 -3.75 -5.48
N ILE A 527 24.06 -4.18 -5.15
CA ILE A 527 23.06 -3.44 -4.39
C ILE A 527 22.22 -4.39 -3.55
N GLN A 528 21.62 -3.89 -2.47
CA GLN A 528 20.79 -4.71 -1.59
C GLN A 528 19.47 -4.03 -1.24
N GLY A 529 18.49 -4.88 -0.92
CA GLY A 529 17.37 -4.56 -0.05
C GLY A 529 16.80 -3.16 -0.16
N ASP A 530 16.88 -2.43 0.94
CA ASP A 530 16.34 -1.09 1.14
C ASP A 530 16.95 -0.01 0.23
N HIS A 531 18.02 -0.33 -0.50
CA HIS A 531 18.63 0.57 -1.49
C HIS A 531 18.38 0.15 -2.94
N SER A 532 17.70 -0.97 -3.19
CA SER A 532 17.40 -1.52 -4.53
C SER A 532 16.36 -0.73 -5.32
N TYR A 533 16.38 0.59 -5.24
CA TYR A 533 15.46 1.49 -5.90
C TYR A 533 15.50 1.30 -7.40
N TRP A 534 14.38 0.92 -8.01
CA TRP A 534 14.19 1.02 -9.45
C TRP A 534 13.43 2.31 -9.82
N LYS A 535 12.90 3.02 -8.82
CA LYS A 535 12.43 4.41 -8.88
C LYS A 535 12.43 5.00 -7.47
N VAL A 536 12.44 6.33 -7.34
CA VAL A 536 12.52 7.13 -6.08
C VAL A 536 12.07 6.39 -4.82
N ASN A 537 10.84 5.89 -4.79
CA ASN A 537 10.25 5.22 -3.64
C ASN A 537 9.97 3.71 -3.86
N TYR A 538 10.31 3.17 -5.03
CA TYR A 538 10.02 1.79 -5.42
C TYR A 538 11.28 0.95 -5.54
N ARG A 539 11.24 -0.22 -4.91
CA ARG A 539 12.39 -1.10 -4.75
C ARG A 539 12.08 -2.50 -5.25
N TRP A 540 13.11 -3.22 -5.65
CA TRP A 540 13.00 -4.65 -5.99
C TRP A 540 13.20 -5.56 -4.77
N GLY A 541 13.60 -4.96 -3.64
CA GLY A 541 13.79 -5.57 -2.34
C GLY A 541 13.43 -4.63 -1.19
N GLY A 542 13.05 -5.19 -0.05
CA GLY A 542 12.73 -4.43 1.16
C GLY A 542 13.86 -4.31 2.14
N TYR A 543 14.66 -5.37 2.23
CA TYR A 543 15.70 -5.54 3.24
C TYR A 543 16.90 -6.30 2.67
N PRO A 544 18.10 -6.08 3.23
CA PRO A 544 19.29 -6.82 2.88
C PRO A 544 19.08 -8.34 2.93
N TYR A 545 19.62 -9.06 1.95
CA TYR A 545 19.68 -10.52 2.02
C TYR A 545 20.90 -10.92 2.86
N VAL A 546 20.72 -10.98 4.18
CA VAL A 546 21.78 -11.31 5.15
C VAL A 546 22.35 -12.70 4.87
N GLY A 547 23.67 -12.84 4.96
CA GLY A 547 24.38 -14.10 4.75
C GLY A 547 24.75 -14.37 3.29
N VAL A 548 24.42 -13.47 2.34
CA VAL A 548 24.74 -13.67 0.92
C VAL A 548 25.98 -12.88 0.50
N LEU A 549 26.90 -13.56 -0.17
CA LEU A 549 28.04 -12.99 -0.84
C LEU A 549 27.81 -12.97 -2.35
N ALA A 550 28.12 -11.85 -3.01
CA ALA A 550 28.19 -11.78 -4.47
C ALA A 550 29.64 -11.70 -4.95
N LYS A 551 29.99 -12.49 -5.95
CA LYS A 551 31.32 -12.49 -6.58
C LYS A 551 31.18 -12.29 -8.08
N GLY A 552 31.95 -11.35 -8.61
CA GLY A 552 32.16 -11.19 -10.05
C GLY A 552 33.64 -11.31 -10.39
N ASN A 553 33.97 -11.22 -11.68
CA ASN A 553 35.36 -11.37 -12.13
C ASN A 553 36.31 -10.30 -11.58
N ALA A 554 35.79 -9.15 -11.12
CA ALA A 554 36.59 -8.10 -10.49
C ALA A 554 37.08 -8.48 -9.07
N SER A 555 36.30 -9.30 -8.35
CA SER A 555 36.64 -9.78 -7.00
C SER A 555 37.25 -11.19 -7.00
N ASP A 556 36.93 -12.01 -8.00
CA ASP A 556 37.36 -13.39 -8.11
C ASP A 556 37.62 -13.74 -9.58
N SER A 557 38.89 -13.87 -9.97
CA SER A 557 39.29 -14.12 -11.36
C SER A 557 38.86 -15.49 -11.90
N SER A 558 38.40 -16.41 -11.04
CA SER A 558 37.83 -17.69 -11.48
C SER A 558 36.42 -17.54 -12.05
N ILE A 559 35.72 -16.46 -11.71
CA ILE A 559 34.41 -16.14 -12.26
C ILE A 559 34.58 -15.52 -13.66
N GLY A 560 33.84 -16.07 -14.63
CA GLY A 560 33.84 -15.58 -16.01
C GLY A 560 33.41 -14.12 -16.11
N LYS A 561 33.87 -13.41 -17.15
CA LYS A 561 33.42 -12.04 -17.41
C LYS A 561 31.90 -12.03 -17.61
N ASN A 562 31.23 -11.00 -17.06
CA ASN A 562 29.76 -10.85 -17.12
C ASN A 562 28.98 -11.98 -16.43
N VAL A 563 29.60 -12.65 -15.48
CA VAL A 563 28.94 -13.61 -14.59
C VAL A 563 29.04 -13.08 -13.16
N VAL A 564 27.94 -13.16 -12.42
CA VAL A 564 27.94 -13.01 -10.97
C VAL A 564 27.46 -14.29 -10.33
N GLU A 565 28.15 -14.70 -9.26
CA GLU A 565 27.75 -15.77 -8.38
C GLU A 565 27.26 -15.17 -7.06
N PHE A 566 26.04 -15.51 -6.67
CA PHE A 566 25.50 -15.24 -5.35
C PHE A 566 25.48 -16.53 -4.55
N SER A 567 26.08 -16.54 -3.37
CA SER A 567 26.15 -17.73 -2.52
C SER A 567 25.80 -17.36 -1.08
N TYR A 568 25.04 -18.23 -0.43
CA TYR A 568 24.82 -18.13 1.00
C TYR A 568 26.07 -18.64 1.76
N THR A 569 26.58 -17.86 2.71
CA THR A 569 27.87 -18.08 3.41
C THR A 569 27.82 -17.86 4.94
N ASP A 570 26.63 -17.63 5.51
CA ASP A 570 26.36 -17.27 6.91
C ASP A 570 27.00 -15.92 7.39
N ASP A 571 26.23 -15.14 8.15
CA ASP A 571 26.60 -13.91 8.91
C ASP A 571 27.36 -12.76 8.19
N LEU A 572 27.40 -12.73 6.86
CA LEU A 572 27.94 -11.59 6.10
C LEU A 572 26.82 -10.74 5.50
N VAL A 573 26.77 -9.46 5.88
CA VAL A 573 26.08 -8.43 5.08
C VAL A 573 27.10 -7.92 4.08
N MET A 574 26.94 -8.27 2.80
CA MET A 574 27.87 -7.83 1.77
C MET A 574 27.86 -6.29 1.65
N PRO A 575 29.01 -5.63 1.46
CA PRO A 575 29.04 -4.22 1.16
C PRO A 575 28.32 -3.94 -0.17
N GLU A 576 27.65 -2.80 -0.24
CA GLU A 576 27.06 -2.34 -1.49
C GLU A 576 28.09 -1.69 -2.40
N ARG A 577 27.73 -1.58 -3.68
CA ARG A 577 28.55 -0.93 -4.73
C ARG A 577 29.89 -1.62 -4.97
N VAL A 578 30.04 -2.86 -4.51
CA VAL A 578 31.19 -3.69 -4.81
C VAL A 578 31.20 -3.94 -6.30
N LEU A 579 32.35 -3.71 -6.92
CA LEU A 579 32.52 -3.90 -8.35
C LEU A 579 32.39 -5.39 -8.68
N LEU A 580 31.45 -5.73 -9.56
CA LEU A 580 31.33 -7.09 -10.09
C LEU A 580 32.20 -7.25 -11.34
N TRP A 581 32.13 -6.28 -12.26
CA TRP A 581 32.98 -6.18 -13.45
C TRP A 581 32.96 -4.76 -14.03
N SER A 582 33.97 -4.43 -14.86
CA SER A 582 34.06 -3.17 -15.61
C SER A 582 34.69 -3.34 -16.99
#